data_AF-A0A934AVS3-F1
#
_entry.id   AF-A0A934AVS3-F1
#
_cell.length_a   1.000
_cell.length_b   1.000
_cell.length_c   1.000
_cell.angle_alpha   90.00
_cell.angle_beta   90.00
_cell.angle_gamma   90.00
#
_symmetry.space_group_name_H-M   'P 1'
#
loop_
_entity.id
_entity.type
_entity.pdbx_description
1 polymer ?
#
loop_
_entity_poly.entity_id
_entity_poly.type
_entity_poly.pdbx_seq_one_letter_code
_entity_poly.pdbx_strand_id
1 'polypeptide(L)'
;MKRSAIYMMTAVTLIAGLLMISAEAKAADWRLIRQSSYGDATYYDAASVKRLDGQVVSLMAKIGGRDYRYEMRCGKKEARLLGEGDDNRWFPVAGDEELIYQAVCAE
;
A
#
# COMPACT_ATOMS: atom_id res chain seq x y z
N MET A 1 50.15 -44.81 -25.97
CA MET A 1 50.42 -43.91 -24.83
C MET A 1 49.55 -44.31 -23.64
N LYS A 2 50.06 -44.07 -22.44
CA LYS A 2 49.70 -44.67 -21.14
C LYS A 2 48.26 -44.41 -20.66
N ARG A 3 47.73 -45.40 -19.92
CA ARG A 3 46.50 -45.36 -19.11
C ARG A 3 46.67 -44.40 -17.92
N SER A 4 45.64 -43.60 -17.63
CA SER A 4 45.38 -43.08 -16.28
C SER A 4 43.86 -42.95 -16.09
N ALA A 5 43.32 -43.79 -15.21
CA ALA A 5 42.00 -43.65 -14.63
C ALA A 5 42.06 -42.62 -13.49
N ILE A 6 41.07 -41.74 -13.38
CA ILE A 6 40.77 -41.00 -12.15
C ILE A 6 39.27 -41.16 -11.88
N TYR A 7 39.02 -41.72 -10.71
CA TYR A 7 37.73 -41.94 -10.08
C TYR A 7 37.10 -40.62 -9.59
N MET A 8 35.79 -40.69 -9.32
CA MET A 8 35.06 -39.92 -8.31
C MET A 8 34.85 -38.42 -8.57
N MET A 9 33.59 -38.03 -8.80
CA MET A 9 32.74 -37.52 -7.71
C MET A 9 31.33 -37.23 -8.23
N THR A 10 30.38 -38.03 -7.80
CA THR A 10 28.95 -37.73 -7.83
C THR A 10 28.70 -36.58 -6.86
N ALA A 11 28.56 -35.34 -7.36
CA ALA A 11 28.11 -34.22 -6.56
C ALA A 11 26.58 -34.16 -6.62
N VAL A 12 25.93 -34.94 -5.74
CA VAL A 12 24.55 -34.65 -5.32
C VAL A 12 24.66 -33.83 -4.05
N THR A 13 24.56 -32.51 -4.18
CA THR A 13 24.30 -31.63 -3.04
C THR A 13 23.02 -30.87 -3.29
N LEU A 14 21.99 -31.41 -2.64
CA LEU A 14 20.70 -30.81 -2.32
C LEU A 14 20.92 -29.39 -1.79
N ILE A 15 20.62 -28.35 -2.56
CA ILE A 15 20.37 -27.01 -1.99
C ILE A 15 18.88 -26.80 -2.04
N ALA A 16 18.33 -26.91 -0.83
CA ALA A 16 16.95 -26.67 -0.48
C ALA A 16 16.38 -25.47 -1.24
N GLY A 17 15.17 -25.66 -1.75
CA GLY A 17 14.38 -24.58 -2.31
C GLY A 17 14.32 -23.44 -1.30
N LEU A 18 15.00 -22.35 -1.62
CA LEU A 18 14.57 -21.04 -1.20
C LEU A 18 13.17 -20.88 -1.79
N LEU A 19 12.15 -21.20 -0.99
CA LEU A 19 10.85 -20.58 -1.12
C LEU A 19 11.11 -19.09 -0.98
N MET A 20 11.42 -18.44 -2.10
CA MET A 20 11.26 -17.01 -2.23
C MET A 20 9.77 -16.77 -2.04
N ILE A 21 9.37 -16.59 -0.79
CA ILE A 21 8.18 -15.82 -0.47
C ILE A 21 8.58 -14.39 -0.83
N SER A 22 8.58 -14.11 -2.12
CA SER A 22 8.42 -12.76 -2.61
C SER A 22 7.09 -12.32 -2.02
N ALA A 23 7.13 -11.56 -0.92
CA ALA A 23 6.01 -10.71 -0.60
C ALA A 23 5.88 -9.78 -1.81
N GLU A 24 5.06 -10.19 -2.79
CA GLU A 24 4.75 -9.38 -3.94
C GLU A 24 4.17 -8.09 -3.37
N ALA A 25 4.99 -7.05 -3.31
CA ALA A 25 4.51 -5.72 -3.02
C ALA A 25 3.48 -5.45 -4.12
N LYS A 26 2.19 -5.52 -3.77
CA LYS A 26 1.11 -5.16 -4.69
C LYS A 26 1.50 -3.80 -5.28
N ALA A 27 1.63 -3.74 -6.60
CA ALA A 27 1.89 -2.48 -7.28
C ALA A 27 0.82 -1.47 -6.89
N ALA A 28 1.22 -0.22 -6.65
CA ALA A 28 0.27 0.85 -6.34
C ALA A 28 -0.75 1.00 -7.49
N ASP A 29 -2.03 1.17 -7.14
CA ASP A 29 -3.14 1.44 -8.06
C ASP A 29 -3.68 2.85 -7.78
N TRP A 30 -2.92 3.87 -8.20
CA TRP A 30 -3.28 5.27 -7.99
C TRP A 30 -4.46 5.69 -8.87
N ARG A 31 -5.56 6.08 -8.23
CA ARG A 31 -6.78 6.55 -8.88
C ARG A 31 -6.99 8.03 -8.65
N LEU A 32 -7.17 8.77 -9.74
CA LEU A 32 -7.47 10.21 -9.71
C LEU A 32 -8.92 10.42 -9.26
N ILE A 33 -9.12 11.25 -8.23
CA ILE A 33 -10.45 11.69 -7.77
C ILE A 33 -10.78 13.07 -8.35
N ARG A 34 -9.82 14.00 -8.31
CA ARG A 34 -9.99 15.37 -8.80
C ARG A 34 -8.67 15.92 -9.32
N GLN A 35 -8.74 16.67 -10.42
CA GLN A 35 -7.65 17.52 -10.90
C GLN A 35 -8.16 18.97 -11.01
N SER A 36 -7.45 19.92 -10.41
CA SER A 36 -7.74 21.35 -10.52
C SER A 36 -7.12 21.92 -11.80
N SER A 37 -7.69 23.02 -12.30
CA SER A 37 -7.11 23.77 -13.43
C SER A 37 -5.78 24.46 -13.09
N TYR A 38 -5.43 24.53 -11.80
CA TYR A 38 -4.21 25.16 -11.29
C TYR A 38 -3.09 24.14 -11.00
N GLY A 39 -3.29 22.86 -11.32
CA GLY A 39 -2.27 21.81 -11.23
C GLY A 39 -2.35 20.94 -9.98
N ASP A 40 -3.23 21.25 -9.03
CA ASP A 40 -3.45 20.40 -7.85
C ASP A 40 -4.24 19.16 -8.24
N ALA A 41 -3.92 18.03 -7.64
CA ALA A 41 -4.66 16.80 -7.85
C ALA A 41 -4.76 15.98 -6.57
N THR A 42 -5.87 15.24 -6.48
CA THR A 42 -6.22 14.37 -5.37
C THR A 42 -6.34 12.95 -5.90
N TYR A 43 -5.55 12.04 -5.34
CA TYR A 43 -5.55 10.61 -5.68
C TYR A 43 -5.70 9.75 -4.43
N TYR A 44 -6.13 8.52 -4.61
CA TYR A 44 -5.98 7.45 -3.61
C TYR A 44 -5.36 6.21 -4.24
N ASP A 45 -4.62 5.42 -3.47
CA ASP A 45 -4.08 4.14 -3.91
C ASP A 45 -5.07 3.03 -3.57
N ALA A 46 -5.80 2.54 -4.57
CA ALA A 46 -6.80 1.49 -4.38
C ALA A 46 -6.18 0.15 -3.95
N ALA A 47 -4.92 -0.12 -4.28
CA ALA A 47 -4.23 -1.32 -3.83
C ALA A 47 -3.88 -1.26 -2.33
N SER A 48 -3.80 -0.06 -1.75
CA SER A 48 -3.52 0.17 -0.33
C SER A 48 -4.77 0.11 0.56
N VAL A 49 -5.98 0.16 -0.01
CA VAL A 49 -7.24 0.20 0.74
C VAL A 49 -7.43 -1.10 1.52
N LYS A 50 -7.54 -0.98 2.85
CA LYS A 50 -7.74 -2.08 3.78
C LYS A 50 -8.88 -1.76 4.74
N ARG A 51 -9.92 -2.60 4.75
CA ARG A 51 -10.98 -2.55 5.77
C ARG A 51 -10.48 -3.27 7.02
N LEU A 52 -10.41 -2.56 8.15
CA LEU A 52 -9.89 -3.11 9.40
C LEU A 52 -11.00 -3.75 10.23
N ASP A 53 -12.04 -2.99 10.59
CA ASP A 53 -13.12 -3.45 11.48
C ASP A 53 -14.52 -3.14 10.93
N GLY A 54 -14.70 -3.24 9.60
CA GLY A 54 -15.97 -3.00 8.91
C GLY A 54 -16.46 -1.54 8.86
N GLN A 55 -15.96 -0.68 9.75
CA GLN A 55 -16.26 0.75 9.80
C GLN A 55 -15.02 1.64 9.60
N VAL A 56 -13.82 1.06 9.67
CA VAL A 56 -12.55 1.77 9.49
C VAL A 56 -11.85 1.28 8.23
N VAL A 57 -11.45 2.23 7.38
CA VAL A 57 -10.68 2.00 6.17
C VAL A 57 -9.31 2.66 6.31
N SER A 58 -8.24 1.89 6.15
CA SER A 58 -6.87 2.42 6.01
C SER A 58 -6.51 2.52 4.53
N LEU A 59 -5.84 3.60 4.13
CA LEU A 59 -5.40 3.80 2.75
C LEU A 59 -4.22 4.78 2.66
N MET A 60 -3.61 4.84 1.48
CA MET A 60 -2.71 5.90 1.05
C MET A 60 -3.43 6.84 0.08
N ALA A 61 -3.19 8.14 0.23
CA ALA A 61 -3.72 9.18 -0.63
C ALA A 61 -2.64 10.18 -1.01
N LYS A 62 -2.82 10.86 -2.14
CA LYS A 62 -1.95 11.95 -2.59
C LYS A 62 -2.76 13.22 -2.74
N ILE A 63 -2.40 14.26 -2.00
CA ILE A 63 -3.07 15.57 -2.02
C ILE A 63 -2.01 16.64 -2.27
N GLY A 64 -2.18 17.46 -3.30
CA GLY A 64 -1.23 18.55 -3.61
C GLY A 64 0.21 18.05 -3.82
N GLY A 65 0.37 16.83 -4.35
CA GLY A 65 1.67 16.19 -4.59
C GLY A 65 2.34 15.56 -3.36
N ARG A 66 1.70 15.57 -2.19
CA ARG A 66 2.20 14.90 -0.97
C ARG A 66 1.43 13.62 -0.69
N ASP A 67 2.12 12.61 -0.18
CA ASP A 67 1.55 11.32 0.19
C ASP A 67 1.15 11.31 1.67
N TYR A 68 -0.06 10.85 1.94
CA TYR A 68 -0.65 10.77 3.27
C TYR A 68 -1.16 9.36 3.50
N ARG A 69 -0.94 8.84 4.70
CA ARG A 69 -1.57 7.59 5.15
C ARG A 69 -2.72 7.93 6.07
N TYR A 70 -3.92 7.54 5.66
CA TYR A 70 -5.13 7.79 6.44
C TYR A 70 -5.68 6.50 7.05
N GLU A 71 -6.36 6.67 8.17
CA GLU A 71 -7.50 5.84 8.52
C GLU A 71 -8.76 6.69 8.55
N MET A 72 -9.86 6.15 8.01
CA MET A 72 -11.15 6.82 7.90
C MET A 72 -12.25 5.99 8.54
N ARG A 73 -13.08 6.60 9.37
CA ARG A 73 -14.27 6.00 9.99
C ARG A 73 -15.50 6.28 9.13
N CYS A 74 -15.87 5.35 8.27
CA CYS A 74 -16.98 5.46 7.31
C CYS A 74 -18.37 5.65 7.96
N GLY A 75 -18.52 5.36 9.25
CA GLY A 75 -19.76 5.63 9.99
C GLY A 75 -19.79 6.97 10.74
N LYS A 76 -18.63 7.60 10.96
CA LYS A 76 -18.51 8.84 11.76
C LYS A 76 -18.05 10.05 10.97
N LYS A 77 -17.63 9.86 9.72
CA LYS A 77 -17.07 10.93 8.88
C LYS A 77 -15.86 11.60 9.54
N GLU A 78 -14.99 10.77 10.11
CA GLU A 78 -13.74 11.17 10.76
C GLU A 78 -12.56 10.52 10.04
N ALA A 79 -11.43 11.20 10.01
CA ALA A 79 -10.15 10.66 9.55
C ALA A 79 -9.05 10.90 10.57
N ARG A 80 -7.97 10.14 10.48
CA ARG A 80 -6.70 10.43 11.15
C ARG A 80 -5.55 10.17 10.20
N LEU A 81 -4.48 10.95 10.35
CA LEU A 81 -3.21 10.70 9.68
C LEU A 81 -2.40 9.70 10.50
N LEU A 82 -1.72 8.78 9.81
CA LEU A 82 -0.79 7.83 10.41
C LEU A 82 0.64 8.25 10.08
N GLY A 83 1.46 8.42 11.12
CA GLY A 83 2.91 8.67 10.96
C GLY A 83 3.31 10.12 10.70
N GLU A 84 2.35 11.06 10.64
CA GLU A 84 2.63 12.51 10.68
C GLU A 84 2.40 13.05 12.11
N GLY A 85 3.49 13.15 12.89
CA GLY A 85 3.45 13.71 14.25
C GLY A 85 2.75 12.82 15.29
N ASP A 86 3.02 13.08 16.56
CA ASP A 86 2.65 12.19 17.68
C ASP A 86 1.14 12.03 17.93
N ASP A 87 0.26 12.82 17.31
CA ASP A 87 -1.10 12.91 17.83
C ASP A 87 -2.08 11.89 17.25
N ASN A 88 -1.89 11.34 16.03
CA ASN A 88 -2.79 10.34 15.39
C ASN A 88 -4.31 10.56 15.69
N ARG A 89 -4.72 11.83 15.86
CA ARG A 89 -6.04 12.19 16.39
C ARG A 89 -7.07 12.11 15.27
N TRP A 90 -8.27 11.71 15.66
CA TRP A 90 -9.42 11.78 14.77
C TRP A 90 -9.86 13.23 14.60
N PHE A 91 -10.09 13.63 13.35
CA PHE A 91 -10.61 14.93 12.97
C PHE A 91 -11.77 14.76 11.98
N PRO A 92 -12.70 15.72 11.91
CA PRO A 92 -13.79 15.68 10.95
C PRO A 92 -13.24 15.77 9.52
N VAL A 93 -13.78 14.93 8.64
CA VAL A 93 -13.45 14.95 7.20
C VAL A 93 -14.02 16.22 6.55
N ALA A 94 -13.18 16.89 5.75
CA ALA A 94 -13.54 18.08 4.98
C ALA A 94 -12.65 18.19 3.72
N GLY A 95 -12.93 19.14 2.82
CA GLY A 95 -12.02 19.46 1.71
C GLY A 95 -11.69 18.26 0.81
N ASP A 96 -10.40 17.97 0.65
CA ASP A 96 -9.93 16.87 -0.19
C ASP A 96 -10.10 15.50 0.47
N GLU A 97 -10.04 15.45 1.80
CA GLU A 97 -10.36 14.25 2.57
C GLU A 97 -11.80 13.80 2.35
N GLU A 98 -12.74 14.73 2.12
CA GLU A 98 -14.13 14.41 1.78
C GLU A 98 -14.23 13.62 0.49
N LEU A 99 -13.47 14.03 -0.54
CA LEU A 99 -13.46 13.36 -1.83
C LEU A 99 -12.92 11.93 -1.71
N ILE A 100 -11.87 11.77 -0.90
CA ILE A 100 -11.28 10.46 -0.61
C ILE A 100 -12.26 9.60 0.19
N TYR A 101 -12.89 10.16 1.22
CA TYR A 101 -13.88 9.47 2.03
C TYR A 101 -15.04 8.95 1.17
N GLN A 102 -15.59 9.77 0.28
CA GLN A 102 -16.64 9.34 -0.64
C GLN A 102 -16.17 8.22 -1.56
N ALA A 103 -14.91 8.25 -2.02
CA ALA A 103 -14.37 7.21 -2.89
C ALA A 103 -14.17 5.86 -2.18
N VAL A 104 -13.85 5.84 -0.88
CA VAL A 104 -13.51 4.59 -0.16
C VAL A 104 -14.56 4.09 0.83
N CYS A 105 -15.48 4.96 1.24
CA CYS A 105 -16.56 4.63 2.17
C CYS A 105 -17.92 4.43 1.50
N ALA A 106 -18.06 4.74 0.20
CA ALA A 106 -19.27 4.42 -0.56
C ALA A 106 -19.27 2.93 -0.95
N GLU A 107 -19.69 2.07 -0.02
CA GLU A 107 -20.15 0.70 -0.28
C GLU A 107 -21.52 0.47 0.36
#